data_AF-A0A1H6R4L9-F1
#
_entry.id   AF-A0A1H6R4L9-F1
#
_cell.length_a   1.000
_cell.length_b   1.000
_cell.length_c   1.000
_cell.angle_alpha   90.00
_cell.angle_beta   90.00
_cell.angle_gamma   90.00
#
_symmetry.space_group_name_H-M   'P 1'
#
loop_
_entity.id
_entity.type
_entity.pdbx_description
1 polymer ?
#
loop_
_entity_poly.entity_id
_entity_poly.type
_entity_poly.pdbx_seq_one_letter_code
_entity_poly.pdbx_strand_id
1 'polypeptide(L)'
;MTTQCPRCEGPRFAVRVPSELATYTESTALDCCRHCLSVTPGDPDNVSSEPPFQSIIQRFPTGTEGVAFLVLLDKLDSLALNRREIESLVDYLETNGVDLFLTLDRLLDELEVDPYLDLGRRRDQLEQMLD
;
A
#
# COMPACT_ATOMS: atom_id res chain seq x y z
N MET A 1 -10.32 0.58 19.52
CA MET A 1 -10.12 0.61 18.06
C MET A 1 -9.81 2.05 17.68
N THR A 2 -8.57 2.33 17.32
CA THR A 2 -8.15 3.70 17.02
C THR A 2 -8.34 3.92 15.53
N THR A 3 -9.40 4.64 15.16
CA THR A 3 -9.68 5.04 13.77
C THR A 3 -8.71 6.12 13.26
N GLN A 4 -7.84 6.61 14.14
CA GLN A 4 -6.82 7.62 13.89
C GLN A 4 -5.44 6.98 13.80
N CYS A 5 -4.63 7.51 12.90
CA CYS A 5 -3.26 7.08 12.71
C CYS A 5 -2.39 7.52 13.89
N PRO A 6 -1.63 6.61 14.54
CA PRO A 6 -0.75 7.01 15.63
C PRO A 6 0.41 7.91 15.18
N ARG A 7 0.63 8.03 13.87
CA ARG A 7 1.74 8.80 13.30
C ARG A 7 1.35 10.23 12.90
N CYS A 8 0.18 10.42 12.31
CA CYS A 8 -0.26 11.72 11.79
C CYS A 8 -1.69 12.10 12.19
N GLU A 9 -2.34 11.30 13.06
CA GLU A 9 -3.74 11.47 13.52
C GLU A 9 -4.80 11.38 12.41
N GLY A 10 -4.37 11.24 11.15
CA GLY A 10 -5.24 11.07 10.00
C GLY A 10 -6.06 9.78 10.04
N PRO A 11 -7.19 9.74 9.32
CA PRO A 11 -8.08 8.60 9.32
C PRO A 11 -7.46 7.34 8.72
N ARG A 12 -7.79 6.20 9.32
CA ARG A 12 -7.41 4.86 8.84
C ARG A 12 -8.62 4.05 8.38
N PHE A 13 -8.35 3.03 7.58
CA PHE A 13 -9.32 1.98 7.25
C PHE A 13 -8.63 0.62 7.22
N ALA A 14 -9.41 -0.43 7.53
CA ALA A 14 -8.95 -1.81 7.53
C ALA A 14 -9.40 -2.55 6.27
N VAL A 15 -8.53 -3.41 5.75
CA VAL A 15 -8.76 -4.31 4.61
C VAL A 15 -8.44 -5.74 5.01
N ARG A 16 -9.18 -6.70 4.46
CA ARG A 16 -8.83 -8.12 4.57
C ARG A 16 -7.75 -8.43 3.56
N VAL A 17 -6.75 -9.21 3.96
CA VAL A 17 -5.74 -9.73 3.04
C VAL A 17 -6.33 -10.94 2.31
N PRO A 18 -6.48 -10.89 0.97
CA PRO A 18 -6.88 -12.06 0.19
C PRO A 18 -5.85 -13.18 0.31
N SER A 19 -6.31 -14.44 0.27
CA SER A 19 -5.43 -15.61 0.42
C SER A 19 -4.30 -15.68 -0.61
N GLU A 20 -4.52 -15.08 -1.79
CA GLU A 20 -3.52 -14.97 -2.86
C GLU A 20 -2.29 -14.16 -2.44
N LEU A 21 -2.43 -13.23 -1.49
CA LEU A 21 -1.35 -12.38 -0.99
C LEU A 21 -0.67 -12.94 0.27
N ALA A 22 -1.12 -14.11 0.77
CA ALA A 22 -0.58 -14.72 1.99
C ALA A 22 0.91 -15.09 1.88
N THR A 23 1.47 -15.14 0.68
CA THR A 23 2.91 -15.35 0.48
C THR A 23 3.75 -14.09 0.72
N TYR A 24 3.14 -12.91 0.72
CA TYR A 24 3.82 -11.61 0.87
C TYR A 24 3.67 -11.03 2.27
N THR A 25 2.65 -11.43 3.01
CA THR A 25 2.40 -10.98 4.38
C THR A 25 1.77 -12.09 5.21
N GLU A 26 2.17 -12.17 6.48
CA GLU A 26 1.57 -13.08 7.46
C GLU A 26 0.26 -12.50 8.05
N SER A 27 -0.02 -11.23 7.78
CA SER A 27 -1.20 -10.54 8.31
C SER A 27 -2.47 -10.98 7.57
N THR A 28 -3.55 -11.24 8.30
CA THR A 28 -4.87 -11.57 7.71
C THR A 28 -5.71 -10.33 7.41
N ALA A 29 -5.34 -9.19 7.99
CA ALA A 29 -5.89 -7.88 7.73
C ALA A 29 -4.80 -6.82 7.83
N LEU A 30 -4.99 -5.71 7.13
CA LEU A 30 -4.10 -4.55 7.17
C LEU A 30 -4.90 -3.30 7.50
N ASP A 31 -4.31 -2.43 8.29
CA ASP A 31 -4.79 -1.07 8.50
C ASP A 31 -3.93 -0.11 7.71
N CYS A 32 -4.55 0.80 6.94
CA CYS A 32 -3.85 1.82 6.17
C CYS A 32 -4.30 3.23 6.59
N CYS A 33 -3.35 4.15 6.78
CA CYS A 33 -3.65 5.56 6.89
C CYS A 33 -3.80 6.21 5.51
N ARG A 34 -4.87 6.98 5.32
CA ARG A 34 -5.15 7.63 4.03
C ARG A 34 -4.22 8.78 3.69
N HIS A 35 -3.57 9.37 4.70
CA HIS A 35 -2.75 10.56 4.54
C HIS A 35 -1.27 10.18 4.46
N CYS A 36 -0.75 9.50 5.48
CA CYS A 36 0.68 9.16 5.51
C CYS A 36 1.04 7.80 4.93
N LEU A 37 0.07 7.07 4.37
CA LEU A 37 0.23 5.77 3.74
C LEU A 37 0.85 4.69 4.64
N SER A 38 0.96 4.92 5.96
CA SER A 38 1.47 3.90 6.88
C SER A 38 0.54 2.69 6.87
N VAL A 39 1.09 1.52 6.56
CA VAL A 39 0.40 0.24 6.61
C VAL A 39 0.89 -0.52 7.85
N THR A 40 -0.03 -1.17 8.55
CA THR A 40 0.28 -2.00 9.72
C THR A 40 -0.63 -3.22 9.74
N PRO A 41 -0.26 -4.31 10.44
CA PRO A 41 -1.20 -5.39 10.73
C PRO A 41 -2.48 -4.85 11.37
N GLY A 42 -3.62 -5.24 10.82
CA GLY A 42 -4.94 -4.83 11.28
C GLY A 42 -5.70 -5.98 11.95
N ASP A 43 -6.89 -5.65 12.44
CA ASP A 43 -7.81 -6.61 13.05
C ASP A 43 -8.84 -7.10 12.01
N PRO A 44 -8.92 -8.42 11.72
CA PRO A 44 -9.83 -8.97 10.72
C PRO A 44 -11.32 -8.73 11.03
N ASP A 45 -11.68 -8.47 12.29
CA ASP A 45 -13.04 -8.16 12.70
C ASP A 45 -13.46 -6.72 12.38
N ASN A 46 -12.49 -5.85 12.04
CA ASN A 46 -12.70 -4.43 11.77
C ASN A 46 -12.63 -4.06 10.28
N VAL A 47 -12.50 -5.06 9.41
CA VAL A 47 -12.39 -4.86 7.96
C VAL A 47 -13.66 -4.25 7.39
N SER A 48 -13.51 -3.22 6.55
CA SER A 48 -14.62 -2.67 5.78
C SER A 48 -15.05 -3.63 4.67
N SER A 49 -16.35 -3.85 4.52
CA SER A 49 -16.91 -4.56 3.35
C SER A 49 -16.68 -3.81 2.04
N GLU A 50 -16.53 -2.49 2.12
CA GLU A 50 -16.21 -1.61 0.99
C GLU A 50 -15.07 -0.68 1.42
N PRO A 51 -13.81 -1.10 1.29
CA PRO A 51 -12.69 -0.28 1.71
C PRO A 51 -12.60 1.00 0.87
N PRO A 52 -12.44 2.18 1.48
CA PRO A 52 -12.49 3.47 0.79
C PRO A 52 -11.15 3.80 0.12
N PHE A 53 -10.60 2.90 -0.69
CA PHE A 53 -9.33 3.06 -1.41
C PHE A 53 -9.25 4.40 -2.17
N GLN A 54 -10.33 4.76 -2.86
CA GLN A 54 -10.41 5.98 -3.66
C GLN A 54 -10.44 7.27 -2.83
N SER A 55 -10.50 7.18 -1.50
CA SER A 55 -10.33 8.31 -0.60
C SER A 55 -8.87 8.60 -0.24
N ILE A 56 -7.91 7.80 -0.73
CA ILE A 56 -6.49 8.16 -0.75
C ILE A 56 -6.24 9.10 -1.94
N ILE A 57 -6.49 8.59 -3.16
CA ILE A 57 -6.55 9.35 -4.40
C ILE A 57 -7.62 8.74 -5.31
N GLN A 58 -8.22 9.53 -6.20
CA GLN A 58 -9.35 9.09 -7.03
C GLN A 58 -9.04 7.83 -7.86
N ARG A 59 -7.80 7.67 -8.32
CA ARG A 59 -7.34 6.55 -9.16
C ARG A 59 -6.55 5.50 -8.38
N PHE A 60 -6.72 5.42 -7.06
CA PHE A 60 -6.07 4.39 -6.26
C PHE A 60 -6.57 3.00 -6.66
N PRO A 61 -5.71 1.96 -6.74
CA PRO A 61 -6.14 0.59 -7.02
C PRO A 61 -7.17 0.09 -6.00
N THR A 62 -8.15 -0.69 -6.43
CA THR A 62 -9.24 -1.19 -5.57
C THR A 62 -9.22 -2.71 -5.52
N GLY A 63 -10.05 -3.33 -4.69
CA GLY A 63 -10.16 -4.79 -4.65
C GLY A 63 -8.87 -5.46 -4.18
N THR A 64 -8.53 -6.60 -4.77
CA THR A 64 -7.33 -7.37 -4.43
C THR A 64 -6.06 -6.60 -4.77
N GLU A 65 -6.07 -5.89 -5.89
CA GLU A 65 -4.95 -5.07 -6.38
C GLU A 65 -4.70 -3.89 -5.44
N GLY A 66 -5.78 -3.29 -4.90
CA GLY A 66 -5.69 -2.30 -3.82
C GLY A 66 -4.98 -2.85 -2.59
N VAL A 67 -5.32 -4.06 -2.15
CA VAL A 67 -4.63 -4.69 -1.01
C VAL A 67 -3.19 -5.05 -1.35
N ALA A 68 -2.91 -5.56 -2.55
CA ALA A 68 -1.56 -5.86 -3.01
C ALA A 68 -0.67 -4.61 -3.04
N PHE A 69 -1.22 -3.47 -3.46
CA PHE A 69 -0.53 -2.19 -3.43
C PHE A 69 -0.23 -1.73 -2.00
N LEU A 70 -1.14 -1.95 -1.05
CA LEU A 70 -0.86 -1.68 0.38
C LEU A 70 0.25 -2.58 0.94
N VAL A 71 0.28 -3.86 0.57
CA VAL A 71 1.38 -4.77 0.95
C VAL A 71 2.69 -4.27 0.35
N LEU A 72 2.69 -3.81 -0.90
CA LEU A 72 3.88 -3.23 -1.51
C LEU A 72 4.37 -1.99 -0.73
N LEU A 73 3.48 -1.05 -0.39
CA LEU A 73 3.83 0.13 0.41
C LEU A 73 4.48 -0.23 1.75
N ASP A 74 3.98 -1.24 2.45
CA ASP A 74 4.58 -1.76 3.68
C ASP A 74 6.02 -2.28 3.44
N LYS A 75 6.23 -3.01 2.34
CA LYS A 75 7.54 -3.59 1.97
C LYS A 75 8.56 -2.53 1.54
N LEU A 76 8.10 -1.41 0.97
CA LEU A 76 8.97 -0.29 0.56
C LEU A 76 9.69 0.38 1.73
N ASP A 77 9.23 0.21 2.97
CA ASP A 77 9.95 0.66 4.17
C ASP A 77 11.38 0.08 4.22
N SER A 78 11.54 -1.15 3.74
CA SER A 78 12.82 -1.85 3.68
C SER A 78 13.04 -2.62 2.37
N LEU A 79 13.25 -1.87 1.27
CA LEU A 79 13.58 -2.42 -0.05
C LEU A 79 14.63 -3.54 -0.03
N ALA A 80 15.73 -3.33 0.70
CA ALA A 80 16.84 -4.29 0.71
C ALA A 80 16.47 -5.65 1.32
N LEU A 81 15.59 -5.67 2.33
CA LEU A 81 15.14 -6.91 2.97
C LEU A 81 14.07 -7.61 2.14
N ASN A 82 13.25 -6.83 1.43
CA ASN A 82 12.03 -7.32 0.77
C ASN A 82 12.18 -7.47 -0.74
N ARG A 83 13.39 -7.37 -1.31
CA ARG A 83 13.63 -7.26 -2.77
C ARG A 83 12.83 -8.27 -3.61
N ARG A 84 12.95 -9.57 -3.33
CA ARG A 84 12.27 -10.61 -4.13
C ARG A 84 10.74 -10.53 -4.07
N GLU A 85 10.23 -10.19 -2.89
CA GLU A 85 8.79 -10.06 -2.66
C GLU A 85 8.26 -8.82 -3.39
N ILE A 86 9.04 -7.73 -3.39
CA ILE A 86 8.73 -6.51 -4.14
C ILE A 86 8.69 -6.79 -5.64
N GLU A 87 9.72 -7.44 -6.21
CA GLU A 87 9.75 -7.80 -7.64
C GLU A 87 8.49 -8.62 -8.03
N SER A 88 8.15 -9.63 -7.22
CA SER A 88 6.96 -10.47 -7.45
C SER A 88 5.64 -9.71 -7.30
N LEU A 89 5.55 -8.77 -6.35
CA LEU A 89 4.37 -7.92 -6.15
C LEU A 89 4.20 -6.92 -7.30
N VAL A 90 5.30 -6.36 -7.81
CA VAL A 90 5.28 -5.47 -8.97
C VAL A 90 4.75 -6.23 -10.19
N ASP A 91 5.30 -7.41 -10.48
CA ASP A 91 4.84 -8.26 -11.59
C ASP A 91 3.35 -8.61 -11.45
N TYR A 92 2.91 -8.92 -10.23
CA TYR A 92 1.50 -9.19 -9.95
C TYR A 92 0.61 -7.98 -10.23
N LEU A 93 0.99 -6.79 -9.74
CA LEU A 93 0.21 -5.56 -9.91
C LEU A 93 0.10 -5.18 -11.40
N GLU A 94 1.21 -5.17 -12.12
CA GLU A 94 1.27 -4.83 -13.55
C GLU A 94 0.46 -5.83 -14.39
N THR A 95 0.59 -7.12 -14.12
CA THR A 95 -0.18 -8.17 -14.83
C THR A 95 -1.69 -8.04 -14.61
N ASN A 96 -2.10 -7.50 -13.45
CA ASN A 96 -3.51 -7.23 -13.13
C ASN A 96 -3.94 -5.80 -13.48
N GLY A 97 -3.15 -5.07 -14.28
CA GLY A 97 -3.53 -3.80 -14.88
C GLY A 97 -3.31 -2.57 -13.98
N VAL A 98 -2.56 -2.70 -12.90
CA VAL A 98 -2.09 -1.56 -12.11
C VAL A 98 -0.75 -1.09 -12.65
N ASP A 99 -0.75 0.09 -13.28
CA ASP A 99 0.48 0.82 -13.61
C ASP A 99 1.08 1.38 -12.32
N LEU A 100 2.12 0.71 -11.82
CA LEU A 100 2.70 0.95 -10.50
C LEU A 100 3.36 2.32 -10.45
N PHE A 101 4.24 2.62 -11.41
CA PHE A 101 4.97 3.88 -11.41
C PHE A 101 4.03 5.07 -11.58
N LEU A 102 3.03 4.97 -12.46
CA LEU A 102 2.03 6.02 -12.59
C LEU A 102 1.19 6.21 -11.31
N THR A 103 0.91 5.13 -10.58
CA THR A 103 0.19 5.21 -9.31
C THR A 103 1.05 5.86 -8.22
N LEU A 104 2.34 5.54 -8.14
CA LEU A 104 3.29 6.18 -7.24
C LEU A 104 3.48 7.67 -7.57
N ASP A 105 3.62 8.01 -8.85
CA ASP A 105 3.76 9.40 -9.31
C ASP A 105 2.52 10.23 -8.94
N ARG A 106 1.31 9.67 -9.10
CA ARG A 106 0.07 10.32 -8.67
C ARG A 106 -0.02 10.52 -7.15
N LEU A 107 0.53 9.60 -6.35
CA LEU A 107 0.58 9.77 -4.90
C LEU A 107 1.57 10.86 -4.50
N LEU A 108 2.68 11.00 -5.23
CA LEU A 108 3.66 12.07 -5.01
C LEU A 108 3.12 13.46 -5.38
N ASP A 109 2.23 13.52 -6.38
CA ASP A 109 1.59 14.75 -6.82
C ASP A 109 0.35 15.14 -5.98
N GLU A 110 -0.17 14.26 -5.12
CA GLU A 110 -1.35 14.52 -4.30
C GLU A 110 -1.01 15.34 -3.04
N LEU A 111 -1.65 16.49 -2.87
CA LEU A 111 -1.35 17.43 -1.79
C LEU A 111 -1.85 16.96 -0.42
N GLU A 112 -2.91 16.15 -0.39
CA GLU A 112 -3.47 15.62 0.85
C GLU A 112 -2.74 14.36 1.36
N VAL A 113 -1.79 13.84 0.57
CA VAL A 113 -0.98 12.66 0.89
C VAL A 113 0.42 13.11 1.29
N ASP A 114 0.84 12.72 2.50
CA ASP A 114 2.16 13.04 3.07
C ASP A 114 2.83 11.74 3.56
N PRO A 115 3.39 10.93 2.64
CA PRO A 115 3.88 9.59 2.96
C PRO A 115 4.90 9.61 4.10
N TYR A 116 4.75 8.70 5.05
CA TYR A 116 5.66 8.66 6.20
C TYR A 116 7.10 8.28 5.84
N LEU A 117 7.25 7.60 4.70
CA LEU A 117 8.51 7.19 4.09
C LEU A 117 8.81 8.14 2.92
N ASP A 118 10.08 8.29 2.56
CA ASP A 118 10.52 9.06 1.39
C ASP A 118 10.09 8.34 0.09
N LEU A 119 8.83 8.52 -0.30
CA LEU A 119 8.20 7.76 -1.39
C LEU A 119 8.85 8.05 -2.73
N GLY A 120 9.30 9.29 -2.95
CA GLY A 120 10.01 9.68 -4.17
C GLY A 120 11.32 8.91 -4.30
N ARG A 121 12.12 8.88 -3.23
CA ARG A 121 13.35 8.08 -3.22
C ARG A 121 13.09 6.59 -3.38
N ARG A 122 12.03 6.04 -2.77
CA ARG A 122 11.71 4.61 -2.93
C ARG A 122 11.24 4.27 -4.34
N ARG A 123 10.49 5.16 -4.98
CA ARG A 123 10.10 5.03 -6.39
C ARG A 123 11.33 4.99 -7.30
N ASP A 124 12.29 5.91 -7.14
CA ASP A 124 13.52 5.91 -7.95
C ASP A 124 14.39 4.67 -7.71
N GLN A 125 14.48 4.20 -6.46
CA GLN A 125 15.19 2.97 -6.13
C GLN A 125 14.51 1.73 -6.70
N LEU A 126 13.17 1.73 -6.75
CA LEU A 126 12.38 0.66 -7.34
C LEU A 126 12.62 0.59 -8.86
N GLU A 127 12.60 1.73 -9.56
CA GLU A 127 12.90 1.82 -11.00
C GLU A 127 14.29 1.23 -11.30
N GLN A 128 15.33 1.69 -10.60
CA GLN A 128 16.70 1.17 -10.75
C GLN A 128 16.85 -0.31 -10.41
N MET A 129 15.95 -0.87 -9.61
CA MET A 129 16.01 -2.28 -9.22
C MET A 129 15.37 -3.20 -10.26
N LEU A 130 14.40 -2.68 -11.02
CA LEU A 130 13.65 -3.42 -12.04
C LEU A 130 14.26 -3.30 -13.45
N ASP A 131 15.10 -2.27 -13.67
CA ASP A 131 15.97 -2.14 -14.85
C ASP A 131 17.12 -3.18 -14.88
#